data_AF-A0A940UEL3-F1
#
_entry.id   AF-A0A940UEL3-F1
#
_cell.length_a   1.000
_cell.length_b   1.000
_cell.length_c   1.000
_cell.angle_alpha   90.00
_cell.angle_beta   90.00
_cell.angle_gamma   90.00
#
_symmetry.space_group_name_H-M   'P 1'
#
loop_
_entity.id
_entity.type
_entity.pdbx_description
1 polymer ?
#
loop_
_entity_poly.entity_id
_entity_poly.type
_entity_poly.pdbx_seq_one_letter_code
_entity_poly.pdbx_strand_id
1 'polypeptide(L)' 'MGIVKFVKRKRRFLLVLAAVVVLGYIGANLLAYTLTYKPEACLACHIMKPYYENWKASTHNKVGCIDCHPYRPGTIVL' A
#
# COMPACT_ATOMS: atom_id res chain seq x y z
N MET A 1 27.80 -1.97 37.47
CA MET A 1 26.45 -1.56 36.95
C MET A 1 26.45 -0.73 35.65
N GLY A 2 27.55 -0.13 35.19
CA GLY A 2 27.53 0.79 34.02
C GLY A 2 27.37 0.12 32.64
N ILE A 3 28.05 -0.99 32.39
CA ILE A 3 28.05 -1.71 31.10
C ILE A 3 26.64 -2.23 30.76
N VAL A 4 25.91 -2.76 31.74
CA VAL A 4 24.54 -3.26 31.56
C VAL A 4 23.56 -2.15 31.14
N LYS A 5 23.73 -0.93 31.68
CA LYS A 5 22.91 0.23 31.30
C LYS A 5 23.19 0.69 29.87
N PHE A 6 24.47 0.66 29.44
CA PHE A 6 24.88 0.99 28.08
C PHE A 6 24.32 0.01 27.04
N VAL A 7 24.44 -1.30 27.29
CA VAL A 7 23.88 -2.35 26.42
C VAL A 7 22.36 -2.23 26.30
N LYS A 8 21.66 -1.97 27.41
CA LYS A 8 20.20 -1.74 27.40
C LYS A 8 19.82 -0.48 26.60
N ARG A 9 20.60 0.61 26.68
CA ARG A 9 20.35 1.83 25.91
C ARG A 9 20.58 1.63 24.42
N LYS A 10 21.69 0.98 24.03
CA LYS A 10 21.98 0.63 22.62
C LYS A 10 20.90 -0.31 22.06
N ARG A 11 20.49 -1.32 22.83
CA ARG A 11 19.40 -2.23 22.43
C ARG A 11 18.08 -1.50 22.23
N ARG A 12 17.69 -0.61 23.14
CA ARG A 12 16.47 0.21 22.99
C ARG A 12 16.52 1.09 21.74
N PHE A 13 17.66 1.73 21.48
CA PHE A 13 17.84 2.54 20.28
C PHE A 13 17.69 1.71 18.99
N LEU A 14 18.33 0.54 18.92
CA LEU A 14 18.20 -0.36 17.77
C LEU A 14 16.77 -0.87 17.56
N LEU A 15 16.05 -1.17 18.65
CA LEU A 15 14.65 -1.59 18.56
C LEU A 15 13.74 -0.46 18.05
N VAL A 16 13.95 0.78 18.49
CA VAL A 16 13.22 1.94 17.98
C VAL A 16 13.52 2.18 16.51
N LEU A 17 14.80 2.12 16.11
CA LEU A 17 15.21 2.25 14.71
C LEU A 17 14.53 1.18 13.84
N ALA A 18 14.58 -0.08 14.26
CA ALA A 18 13.94 -1.18 13.55
C ALA A 18 12.42 -0.98 13.43
N ALA A 19 11.75 -0.55 14.50
CA ALA A 19 10.33 -0.25 14.47
C ALA A 19 10.00 0.88 13.48
N VAL A 20 10.79 1.96 13.47
CA VAL A 20 10.62 3.07 12.51
C VAL A 20 10.77 2.60 11.07
N VAL A 21 11.78 1.78 10.77
CA VAL A 21 12.00 1.23 9.43
C VAL A 21 10.83 0.35 8.99
N VAL A 22 10.38 -0.56 9.85
CA VAL A 22 9.25 -1.46 9.55
C VAL A 22 7.97 -0.67 9.33
N LEU A 23 7.66 0.27 10.22
CA LEU A 23 6.47 1.11 10.09
C LEU A 23 6.53 2.00 8.84
N GLY A 24 7.70 2.55 8.51
CA GLY A 24 7.93 3.30 7.29
C GLY A 24 7.70 2.45 6.04
N TYR A 25 8.22 1.21 6.02
CA TYR A 25 8.02 0.28 4.92
C TYR A 25 6.54 -0.10 4.72
N ILE A 26 5.83 -0.42 5.80
CA ILE A 26 4.40 -0.75 5.75
C ILE A 26 3.60 0.46 5.27
N GLY A 27 3.88 1.66 5.80
CA GLY A 27 3.21 2.89 5.41
C GLY A 27 3.41 3.22 3.92
N ALA A 28 4.63 3.05 3.40
CA ALA A 28 4.94 3.26 1.99
C ALA A 28 4.18 2.29 1.07
N ASN A 29 4.13 1.01 1.41
CA ASN A 29 3.40 0.01 0.63
C ASN A 29 1.88 0.23 0.66
N LEU A 30 1.32 0.59 1.81
CA LEU A 30 -0.10 0.92 1.92
C LEU A 30 -0.46 2.14 1.07
N LEU A 31 0.38 3.17 1.09
CA LEU A 31 0.19 4.35 0.24
C LEU A 31 0.21 3.95 -1.25
N ALA A 32 1.24 3.20 -1.68
CA ALA A 32 1.35 2.72 -3.05
C ALA A 32 0.12 1.90 -3.47
N TYR A 33 -0.37 1.01 -2.61
CA TYR A 33 -1.59 0.24 -2.84
C TYR A 33 -2.78 1.16 -3.05
N THR A 34 -3.02 2.13 -2.16
CA THR A 34 -4.17 3.03 -2.29
C THR A 34 -4.14 3.93 -3.52
N LEU A 35 -2.96 4.20 -4.07
CA LEU A 35 -2.79 5.01 -5.27
C LEU A 35 -2.97 4.20 -6.56
N THR A 36 -2.81 2.87 -6.52
CA THR A 36 -2.79 2.02 -7.73
C THR A 36 -3.95 1.04 -7.82
N TYR A 37 -4.59 0.68 -6.70
CA TYR A 37 -5.64 -0.33 -6.64
C TYR A 37 -7.07 0.26 -6.58
N LYS A 38 -7.20 1.59 -6.47
CA LYS A 38 -8.50 2.27 -6.44
C LYS A 38 -9.08 2.51 -7.85
N PRO A 39 -10.42 2.55 -8.01
CA PRO A 39 -11.08 2.85 -9.29
C PRO A 39 -10.58 4.13 -9.98
N GLU A 40 -10.28 5.17 -9.19
CA GLU A 40 -9.79 6.46 -9.71
C GLU A 40 -8.39 6.34 -10.31
N ALA A 41 -7.57 5.36 -9.87
CA ALA A 41 -6.25 5.12 -10.45
C ALA A 41 -6.34 4.73 -11.93
N CYS A 42 -7.43 4.09 -12.35
CA CYS A 42 -7.66 3.75 -13.75
C CYS A 42 -7.81 4.99 -14.64
N LEU A 43 -8.22 6.13 -14.09
CA LEU A 43 -8.33 7.41 -14.81
C LEU A 43 -6.98 8.01 -15.20
N ALA A 44 -5.86 7.38 -14.80
CA ALA A 44 -4.53 7.70 -15.32
C ALA A 44 -4.47 7.62 -16.86
N CYS A 45 -5.26 6.73 -17.47
CA CYS A 45 -5.44 6.65 -18.91
C CYS A 45 -6.80 7.24 -19.29
N HIS A 46 -6.84 8.19 -20.23
CA HIS A 46 -8.11 8.83 -20.63
C HIS A 46 -9.15 7.86 -21.19
N ILE A 47 -8.71 6.73 -21.78
CA ILE A 47 -9.58 5.70 -22.35
C ILE A 47 -10.43 5.01 -21.28
N MET A 48 -10.00 5.07 -20.02
CA MET A 48 -10.73 4.46 -18.89
C MET A 48 -11.94 5.29 -18.45
N LYS A 49 -12.05 6.55 -18.84
CA LYS A 49 -13.16 7.44 -18.46
C LYS A 49 -14.56 6.84 -18.64
N PRO A 50 -14.96 6.34 -19.84
CA PRO A 50 -16.29 5.76 -20.02
C PRO A 50 -16.52 4.54 -19.12
N TYR A 51 -15.50 3.72 -18.89
CA TYR A 51 -15.60 2.54 -18.03
C TYR A 51 -15.76 2.91 -16.55
N TYR A 52 -15.03 3.94 -16.09
CA TYR A 52 -15.16 4.48 -14.75
C TYR A 52 -16.56 5.05 -14.49
N GLU A 53 -17.11 5.83 -15.43
CA GLU A 53 -18.46 6.38 -15.28
C GLU A 53 -19.53 5.28 -15.25
N ASN A 54 -19.37 4.24 -16.08
CA ASN A 54 -20.24 3.06 -16.03
C ASN A 54 -20.14 2.32 -14.70
N TRP A 55 -18.93 2.11 -14.17
CA TRP A 55 -18.73 1.54 -12.83
C TRP A 55 -19.43 2.38 -11.76
N LYS A 56 -19.25 3.70 -11.80
CA LYS A 56 -19.81 4.67 -10.84
C LYS A 56 -21.35 4.64 -10.82
N ALA A 57 -21.98 4.45 -11.98
CA ALA A 57 -23.43 4.32 -12.11
C ALA A 57 -23.96 2.90 -11.81
N SER A 58 -23.09 1.90 -11.69
CA SER A 58 -23.47 0.50 -11.47
C SER A 58 -23.73 0.17 -9.99
N THR A 59 -24.31 -1.00 -9.74
CA THR A 59 -24.44 -1.58 -8.40
C THR A 59 -23.09 -1.91 -7.73
N HIS A 60 -22.00 -1.94 -8.50
CA HIS A 60 -20.66 -2.29 -8.04
C HIS A 60 -19.80 -1.06 -7.70
N ASN A 61 -20.38 0.14 -7.62
CA ASN A 61 -19.65 1.38 -7.31
C ASN A 61 -19.04 1.46 -5.90
N LYS A 62 -19.13 0.38 -5.13
CA LYS A 62 -18.55 0.23 -3.79
C LYS A 62 -17.35 -0.70 -3.73
N VAL A 63 -17.04 -1.40 -4.83
CA VAL A 63 -15.89 -2.30 -4.94
C VAL A 63 -14.90 -1.76 -5.96
N GLY A 64 -13.63 -2.15 -5.83
CA GLY A 64 -12.58 -1.76 -6.77
C GLY A 64 -12.79 -2.40 -8.13
N CYS A 65 -12.39 -1.71 -9.21
CA CYS A 65 -12.48 -2.28 -10.57
C CYS A 65 -11.72 -3.61 -10.67
N ILE A 66 -10.57 -3.69 -10.02
CA ILE A 66 -9.67 -4.84 -10.03
C ILE A 66 -10.14 -6.03 -9.18
N ASP A 67 -11.13 -5.83 -8.31
CA ASP A 67 -11.73 -6.93 -7.55
C ASP A 67 -12.44 -7.91 -8.51
N CYS A 68 -12.87 -7.41 -9.68
CA CYS A 68 -13.45 -8.20 -10.76
C CYS A 68 -12.60 -8.22 -12.04
N HIS A 69 -11.82 -7.17 -12.31
CA HIS A 69 -10.85 -7.08 -13.40
C HIS A 69 -9.42 -7.18 -12.86
N PRO A 70 -9.02 -8.33 -12.29
CA PRO A 70 -7.73 -8.46 -11.66
C PRO A 70 -6.64 -8.20 -12.69
N TYR A 71 -5.81 -7.20 -12.40
CA TYR A 71 -4.59 -6.99 -13.13
C TYR A 71 -3.71 -8.21 -12.86
N ARG A 72 -3.39 -8.98 -13.90
CA ARG A 72 -2.35 -10.02 -13.84
C ARG A 72 -1.08 -9.46 -14.48
N PRO A 73 -0.27 -8.67 -13.75
CA PRO A 73 1.08 -8.43 -14.21
C PRO A 73 1.81 -9.77 -14.13
N GLY A 74 2.44 -10.20 -15.22
CA GLY A 74 3.05 -11.51 -15.36
C GLY A 74 4.24 -11.85 -14.44
N THR A 75 4.44 -11.20 -13.30
CA THR A 75 5.58 -11.46 -12.40
C THR A 75 5.34 -10.92 -10.98
N ILE A 76 5.50 -11.83 -10.00
CA ILE A 76 5.68 -11.66 -8.54
C ILE A 76 4.52 -11.04 -7.73
N VAL A 77 3.65 -11.95 -7.28
CA VAL A 77 3.15 -11.94 -5.91
C VAL A 77 4.28 -12.48 -5.02
N LEU A 78 4.99 -11.57 -4.34
CA LEU A 78 5.68 -11.84 -3.08
C LEU A 78 4.88 -11.17 -1.97
#